data_AF-A0A915JWP7-F1
#
_entry.id   AF-A0A915JWP7-F1
#
_cell.length_a   1.000
_cell.length_b   1.000
_cell.length_c   1.000
_cell.angle_alpha   90.00
_cell.angle_beta   90.00
_cell.angle_gamma   90.00
#
_symmetry.space_group_name_H-M   'P 1'
#
loop_
_entity.id
_entity.type
_entity.pdbx_description
1 polymer ?
#
loop_
_entity_poly.entity_id
_entity_poly.type
_entity_poly.pdbx_seq_one_letter_code
_entity_poly.pdbx_strand_id
1 'polypeptide(L)'
;MWDFERRRTVYDVIVELKSLHNIMKFNMFETAKLTSGYLLGDILNRMLSVSENHGEKPTKMMMYSAHDNTLLSLTHLLKIANNRIIPYAACLIIELYEYESEDGEGGEFLIEILFRNQTFGSEIHRLKIPGCHIDDGTKFSGYCRLRNLVRISRYSTLFPIARRNKVCKIERKEI
;
A
#
# COMPACT_ATOMS: atom_id res chain seq x y z
N MET A 1 -36.38 0.01 20.21
CA MET A 1 -36.17 1.44 20.51
C MET A 1 -34.91 1.84 19.75
N TRP A 2 -35.09 2.41 18.56
CA TRP A 2 -33.96 2.83 17.71
C TRP A 2 -33.48 4.18 18.21
N ASP A 3 -32.24 4.22 18.65
CA ASP A 3 -31.66 5.39 19.28
C ASP A 3 -31.40 6.49 18.23
N PHE A 4 -32.28 7.49 18.23
CA PHE A 4 -32.33 8.64 17.31
C PHE A 4 -31.34 9.75 17.75
N GLU A 5 -30.16 9.39 18.23
CA GLU A 5 -29.18 10.36 18.75
C GLU A 5 -27.96 10.60 17.85
N ARG A 6 -27.86 9.92 16.69
CA ARG A 6 -26.86 10.29 15.67
C ARG A 6 -27.48 11.23 14.64
N ARG A 7 -27.14 12.52 14.71
CA ARG A 7 -27.30 13.50 13.61
C ARG A 7 -26.47 13.08 12.39
N ARG A 8 -26.87 12.01 11.70
CA ARG A 8 -26.32 11.60 10.40
C ARG A 8 -27.11 12.28 9.29
N THR A 9 -26.40 12.90 8.37
CA THR A 9 -27.00 13.37 7.13
C THR A 9 -27.28 12.19 6.20
N VAL A 10 -28.15 12.37 5.20
CA VAL A 10 -28.35 11.38 4.13
C VAL A 10 -27.02 11.07 3.42
N TYR A 11 -26.16 12.09 3.29
CA TYR A 11 -24.82 11.92 2.73
C TYR A 11 -23.98 10.95 3.56
N ASP A 12 -23.97 11.08 4.89
CA ASP A 12 -23.22 10.18 5.77
C ASP A 12 -23.67 8.73 5.62
N VAL A 13 -24.98 8.50 5.51
CA VAL A 13 -25.54 7.16 5.29
C VAL A 13 -25.11 6.60 3.93
N ILE A 14 -25.13 7.41 2.87
CA ILE A 14 -24.69 6.98 1.53
C ILE A 14 -23.19 6.64 1.52
N VAL A 15 -22.37 7.48 2.16
CA VAL A 15 -20.93 7.25 2.28
C VAL A 15 -20.64 5.96 3.05
N GLU A 16 -21.36 5.71 4.14
CA GLU A 16 -21.24 4.49 4.93
C GLU A 16 -21.59 3.25 4.09
N LEU A 17 -22.72 3.27 3.38
CA LEU A 17 -23.12 2.19 2.47
C LEU A 17 -22.08 1.95 1.37
N LYS A 18 -21.53 3.02 0.77
CA LYS A 18 -20.47 2.92 -0.22
C LYS A 18 -19.20 2.32 0.38
N SER A 19 -18.83 2.69 1.61
CA SER A 19 -17.67 2.13 2.31
C SER A 19 -17.82 0.62 2.52
N LEU A 20 -18.98 0.19 3.00
CA LEU A 20 -19.30 -1.23 3.19
C LEU A 20 -19.24 -2.00 1.86
N HIS A 21 -19.84 -1.45 0.79
CA HIS A 21 -19.79 -2.06 -0.54
C HIS A 21 -18.34 -2.25 -1.03
N ASN A 22 -17.51 -1.21 -0.90
CA ASN A 22 -16.12 -1.26 -1.33
C ASN A 22 -15.28 -2.24 -0.50
N ILE A 23 -15.50 -2.28 0.82
CA ILE A 23 -14.86 -3.24 1.71
C ILE A 23 -15.22 -4.67 1.30
N MET A 24 -16.51 -4.97 1.12
CA MET A 24 -16.95 -6.29 0.70
C MET A 24 -16.34 -6.70 -0.64
N LYS A 25 -16.13 -5.76 -1.55
CA LYS A 25 -15.60 -6.05 -2.88
C LYS A 25 -14.06 -6.19 -2.89
N PHE A 26 -13.34 -5.34 -2.17
CA PHE A 26 -11.88 -5.17 -2.36
C PHE A 26 -11.01 -5.47 -1.12
N ASN A 27 -11.60 -5.73 0.05
CA ASN A 27 -10.84 -6.01 1.29
C ASN A 27 -10.39 -7.49 1.37
N MET A 28 -11.05 -8.42 0.67
CA MET A 28 -10.61 -9.81 0.63
C MET A 28 -9.20 -9.92 0.05
N PHE A 29 -8.35 -10.72 0.70
CA PHE A 29 -6.93 -10.85 0.34
C PHE A 29 -6.73 -11.25 -1.12
N GLU A 30 -7.53 -12.19 -1.61
CA GLU A 30 -7.50 -12.69 -2.98
C GLU A 30 -7.84 -11.58 -3.98
N THR A 31 -8.92 -10.83 -3.72
CA THR A 31 -9.32 -9.71 -4.59
C THR A 31 -8.29 -8.60 -4.55
N ALA A 32 -7.79 -8.25 -3.37
CA ALA A 32 -6.77 -7.22 -3.20
C ALA A 32 -5.48 -7.60 -3.95
N LYS A 33 -5.08 -8.88 -3.87
CA LYS A 33 -3.93 -9.45 -4.58
C LYS A 33 -4.12 -9.44 -6.10
N LEU A 34 -5.30 -9.82 -6.60
CA LEU A 34 -5.60 -9.77 -8.02
C LEU A 34 -5.66 -8.33 -8.55
N THR A 35 -6.13 -7.38 -7.73
CA THR A 35 -6.28 -5.96 -8.11
C THR A 35 -4.96 -5.20 -8.06
N SER A 36 -4.24 -5.26 -6.94
CA SER A 36 -3.04 -4.44 -6.67
C SER A 36 -1.75 -5.25 -6.48
N GLY A 37 -1.79 -6.58 -6.52
CA GLY A 37 -0.60 -7.41 -6.26
C GLY A 37 0.48 -7.27 -7.33
N TYR A 38 0.12 -6.97 -8.59
CA TYR A 38 1.10 -6.62 -9.61
C TYR A 38 1.76 -5.27 -9.31
N LEU A 39 0.96 -4.25 -8.97
CA LEU A 39 1.45 -2.90 -8.64
C LEU A 39 2.39 -2.92 -7.42
N LEU A 40 2.00 -3.62 -6.34
CA LEU A 40 2.86 -3.78 -5.17
C LEU A 40 4.20 -4.46 -5.55
N GLY A 41 4.14 -5.48 -6.40
CA GLY A 41 5.35 -6.17 -6.86
C GLY A 41 6.26 -5.30 -7.73
N ASP A 42 5.70 -4.47 -8.63
CA ASP A 42 6.46 -3.51 -9.43
C ASP A 42 7.14 -2.45 -8.55
N ILE A 43 6.42 -1.88 -7.57
CA ILE A 43 6.96 -0.92 -6.61
C ILE A 43 8.15 -1.53 -5.84
N LEU A 44 7.97 -2.73 -5.27
CA LEU A 44 9.02 -3.41 -4.52
C LEU A 44 10.22 -3.77 -5.39
N ASN A 45 9.98 -4.22 -6.62
CA ASN A 45 11.04 -4.53 -7.57
C ASN A 45 11.88 -3.29 -7.90
N ARG A 46 11.23 -2.13 -8.12
CA ARG A 46 11.93 -0.86 -8.36
C ARG A 46 12.76 -0.43 -7.16
N MET A 47 12.21 -0.53 -5.94
CA MET A 47 12.95 -0.22 -4.72
C MET A 47 14.17 -1.12 -4.55
N LEU A 48 14.02 -2.43 -4.83
CA LEU A 48 15.15 -3.37 -4.83
C LEU A 48 16.20 -2.99 -5.87
N SER A 49 15.79 -2.70 -7.11
CA SER A 49 16.72 -2.29 -8.17
C SER A 49 17.50 -1.02 -7.82
N VAL A 50 16.87 -0.03 -7.17
CA VAL A 50 17.54 1.17 -6.67
C VAL A 50 18.49 0.84 -5.53
N SER A 51 18.10 -0.05 -4.61
CA SER A 51 18.93 -0.47 -3.48
C SER A 51 20.14 -1.31 -3.87
N GLU A 52 20.11 -1.97 -5.02
CA GLU A 52 21.20 -2.84 -5.50
C GLU A 52 22.17 -2.09 -6.43
N ASN A 53 21.69 -1.11 -7.20
CA ASN A 53 22.44 -0.47 -8.28
C ASN A 53 22.75 1.01 -7.99
N HIS A 54 23.43 1.30 -6.87
CA HIS A 54 23.76 2.64 -6.34
C HIS A 54 24.43 3.66 -7.31
N GLY A 55 24.58 3.40 -8.61
CA GLY A 55 25.43 4.17 -9.53
C GLY A 55 24.80 4.68 -10.83
N GLU A 56 23.80 4.03 -11.44
CA GLU A 56 23.36 4.39 -12.79
C GLU A 56 22.01 5.13 -12.80
N LYS A 57 22.05 6.47 -12.66
CA LYS A 57 20.90 7.40 -12.82
C LYS A 57 19.56 6.80 -12.35
N PRO A 58 19.40 6.52 -11.04
CA PRO A 58 18.18 5.90 -10.54
C PRO A 58 16.97 6.79 -10.80
N THR A 59 15.85 6.18 -11.20
CA THR A 59 14.58 6.89 -11.32
C THR A 59 14.14 7.36 -9.94
N LYS A 60 14.27 8.67 -9.68
CA LYS A 60 14.03 9.27 -8.36
C LYS A 60 12.56 9.31 -7.96
N MET A 61 11.63 9.26 -8.91
CA MET A 61 10.19 9.37 -8.64
C MET A 61 9.39 8.61 -9.69
N MET A 62 8.39 7.86 -9.23
CA MET A 62 7.37 7.22 -10.04
C MET A 62 6.00 7.75 -9.60
N MET A 63 5.20 8.22 -10.55
CA MET A 63 3.86 8.73 -10.27
C MET A 63 2.83 7.87 -11.00
N TYR A 64 1.85 7.36 -10.25
CA TYR A 64 0.76 6.55 -10.76
C TYR A 64 -0.55 7.30 -10.58
N SER A 65 -1.27 7.55 -11.67
CA SER A 65 -2.67 7.99 -11.61
C SER A 65 -3.57 6.77 -11.51
N ALA A 66 -4.37 6.68 -10.46
CA ALA A 66 -5.15 5.49 -10.14
C ALA A 66 -6.53 5.84 -9.57
N HIS A 67 -7.40 4.83 -9.52
CA HIS A 67 -8.72 4.95 -8.92
C HIS A 67 -8.68 4.68 -7.40
N ASP A 68 -9.70 5.16 -6.70
CA ASP A 68 -9.92 4.94 -5.25
C ASP A 68 -9.80 3.45 -4.86
N ASN A 69 -10.41 2.56 -5.65
CA ASN A 69 -10.36 1.13 -5.41
C ASN A 69 -8.96 0.54 -5.50
N THR A 70 -8.08 1.08 -6.37
CA THR A 70 -6.68 0.64 -6.49
C THR A 70 -5.87 0.97 -5.25
N LEU A 71 -6.05 2.19 -4.71
CA LEU A 71 -5.43 2.61 -3.45
C LEU A 71 -6.01 1.80 -2.28
N LEU A 72 -7.33 1.56 -2.28
CA LEU A 72 -7.99 0.74 -1.26
C LEU A 72 -7.43 -0.68 -1.24
N SER A 73 -7.36 -1.37 -2.38
CA SER A 73 -6.80 -2.73 -2.43
C SER A 73 -5.31 -2.76 -2.10
N LEU A 74 -4.54 -1.75 -2.49
CA LEU A 74 -3.11 -1.66 -2.16
C LEU A 74 -2.89 -1.47 -0.64
N THR A 75 -3.64 -0.58 0.00
CA THR A 75 -3.57 -0.37 1.46
C THR A 75 -4.04 -1.59 2.24
N HIS A 76 -5.00 -2.36 1.73
CA HIS A 76 -5.37 -3.65 2.32
C HIS A 76 -4.28 -4.72 2.18
N LEU A 77 -3.63 -4.81 1.01
CA LEU A 77 -2.48 -5.73 0.83
C LEU A 77 -1.32 -5.43 1.79
N LEU A 78 -1.10 -4.15 2.06
CA LEU A 78 -0.11 -3.67 3.02
C LEU A 78 -0.59 -3.71 4.48
N LYS A 79 -1.86 -4.09 4.72
CA LYS A 79 -2.51 -4.13 6.04
C LYS A 79 -2.51 -2.77 6.77
N ILE A 80 -2.56 -1.68 6.03
CA ILE A 80 -2.58 -0.28 6.55
C ILE A 80 -3.91 0.42 6.28
N ALA A 81 -4.91 -0.29 5.74
CA ALA A 81 -6.24 0.26 5.50
C ALA A 81 -6.97 0.56 6.82
N ASN A 82 -7.72 1.66 6.85
CA ASN A 82 -8.51 2.11 8.00
C ASN A 82 -10.02 1.83 7.83
N ASN A 83 -10.40 0.95 6.88
CA ASN A 83 -11.79 0.62 6.54
C ASN A 83 -12.66 1.85 6.17
N ARG A 84 -12.05 2.90 5.64
CA ARG A 84 -12.75 4.06 5.07
C ARG A 84 -12.54 4.11 3.56
N ILE A 85 -13.47 4.76 2.87
CA ILE A 85 -13.26 5.09 1.47
C ILE A 85 -12.03 5.98 1.30
N ILE A 86 -11.29 5.77 0.22
CA ILE A 86 -10.21 6.67 -0.19
C ILE A 86 -10.88 7.97 -0.68
N PRO A 87 -10.58 9.14 -0.07
CA PRO A 87 -11.19 10.39 -0.47
C PRO A 87 -10.69 10.85 -1.83
N TYR A 88 -11.40 11.80 -2.42
CA TYR A 88 -11.02 12.40 -3.69
C TYR A 88 -9.65 13.11 -3.57
N ALA A 89 -8.82 12.96 -4.60
CA ALA A 89 -7.45 13.48 -4.65
C ALA A 89 -6.53 13.00 -3.51
N ALA A 90 -6.82 11.85 -2.90
CA ALA A 90 -5.92 11.21 -1.96
C ALA A 90 -4.62 10.73 -2.66
N CYS A 91 -3.53 10.70 -1.91
CA CYS A 91 -2.23 10.25 -2.40
C CYS A 91 -1.58 9.33 -1.38
N LEU A 92 -1.14 8.15 -1.85
CA LEU A 92 -0.27 7.24 -1.10
C LEU A 92 1.15 7.42 -1.61
N ILE A 93 2.03 7.89 -0.74
CA ILE A 93 3.42 8.19 -1.04
C ILE A 93 4.27 7.14 -0.32
N ILE A 94 5.21 6.53 -1.03
CA ILE A 94 6.10 5.51 -0.48
C ILE A 94 7.53 5.94 -0.78
N GLU A 95 8.31 6.19 0.26
CA GLU A 95 9.66 6.73 0.18
C GLU A 95 10.66 5.65 0.59
N LEU A 96 11.80 5.62 -0.12
CA LEU A 96 12.92 4.73 0.16
C LEU A 96 14.11 5.59 0.61
N TYR A 97 14.63 5.30 1.79
CA TYR A 97 15.78 5.95 2.38
C TYR A 97 16.94 4.97 2.46
N GLU A 98 18.14 5.47 2.18
CA GLU A 98 19.39 4.77 2.47
C GLU A 98 19.95 5.32 3.79
N TYR A 99 20.35 4.41 4.68
CA TYR A 99 20.96 4.74 5.96
C TYR A 99 22.26 3.96 6.11
N GLU A 100 23.34 4.65 6.48
CA GLU A 100 24.61 4.00 6.76
C GLU A 100 24.50 3.13 8.01
N SER A 101 24.84 1.85 7.88
CA SER A 101 24.95 0.96 9.04
C SER A 101 26.17 1.37 9.88
N GLU A 102 26.04 1.27 11.21
CA GLU A 102 27.14 1.58 12.14
C GLU A 102 28.37 0.65 11.92
N ASP A 103 28.14 -0.53 11.33
CA ASP A 103 29.14 -1.56 11.08
C ASP A 103 29.92 -1.35 9.76
N GLY A 104 29.59 -0.33 8.96
CA GLY A 104 30.30 -0.01 7.71
C GLY A 104 30.10 -1.01 6.56
N GLU A 105 29.31 -2.08 6.78
CA GLU A 105 28.95 -3.07 5.76
C GLU A 105 27.60 -2.75 5.12
N GLY A 106 27.62 -1.95 4.06
CA GLY A 106 26.46 -1.66 3.20
C GLY A 106 25.39 -0.77 3.83
N GLY A 107 24.74 0.05 3.01
CA GLY A 107 23.60 0.87 3.44
C GLY A 107 22.38 0.00 3.77
N GLU A 108 21.75 0.25 4.92
CA GLU A 108 20.41 -0.26 5.22
C GLU A 108 19.35 0.58 4.52
N PHE A 109 18.34 -0.08 3.96
CA PHE A 109 17.25 0.60 3.28
C PHE A 109 15.96 0.59 4.09
N LEU A 110 15.42 1.78 4.34
CA LEU A 110 14.22 2.02 5.12
C LEU A 110 13.09 2.58 4.25
N ILE A 111 11.88 2.15 4.55
CA ILE A 111 10.67 2.56 3.84
C ILE A 111 9.79 3.36 4.78
N GLU A 112 9.31 4.49 4.28
CA GLU A 112 8.25 5.28 4.89
C GLU A 112 7.02 5.27 4.01
N ILE A 113 5.84 5.11 4.62
CA ILE A 113 4.56 5.26 3.92
C ILE A 113 3.84 6.47 4.48
N LEU A 114 3.46 7.37 3.58
CA LEU A 114 2.78 8.62 3.85
C LEU A 114 1.44 8.64 3.11
N PHE A 115 0.40 9.18 3.74
CA PHE A 115 -0.93 9.26 3.18
C PHE A 115 -1.51 10.66 3.32
N ARG A 116 -1.79 11.29 2.18
CA ARG A 116 -2.52 12.55 2.11
C ARG A 116 -3.97 12.26 1.79
N ASN A 117 -4.88 12.69 2.65
CA ASN A 117 -6.32 12.40 2.56
C ASN A 117 -7.20 13.64 2.36
N GLN A 118 -6.59 14.81 2.12
CA GLN A 118 -7.29 16.09 1.95
C GLN A 118 -6.92 16.74 0.62
N THR A 119 -7.94 17.30 -0.05
CA THR A 119 -7.76 18.09 -1.26
C THR A 119 -7.04 19.40 -0.96
N PHE A 120 -7.48 20.10 0.09
CA PHE A 120 -6.89 21.35 0.57
C PHE A 120 -6.23 21.09 1.92
N GLY A 121 -4.98 21.53 2.09
CA GLY A 121 -4.20 21.30 3.30
C GLY A 121 -2.87 20.60 3.03
N SER A 122 -1.94 20.73 3.97
CA SER A 122 -0.60 20.15 3.93
C SER A 122 -0.44 18.98 4.91
N GLU A 123 -1.53 18.52 5.53
CA GLU A 123 -1.48 17.40 6.47
C GLU A 123 -1.19 16.09 5.75
N ILE A 124 -0.16 15.38 6.22
CA ILE A 124 0.27 14.08 5.70
C ILE A 124 0.36 13.12 6.88
N HIS A 125 -0.27 11.96 6.74
CA HIS A 125 -0.36 10.94 7.78
C HIS A 125 0.71 9.86 7.55
N ARG A 126 1.60 9.62 8.51
CA ARG A 126 2.54 8.48 8.46
C ARG A 126 1.79 7.18 8.78
N LEU A 127 1.87 6.21 7.89
CA LEU A 127 1.25 4.89 8.04
C LEU A 127 2.28 3.84 8.46
N LYS A 128 1.93 3.03 9.45
CA LYS A 128 2.78 1.96 9.99
C LYS A 128 2.35 0.60 9.44
N ILE A 129 3.27 -0.14 8.83
CA ILE A 129 2.99 -1.48 8.30
C ILE A 129 3.04 -2.50 9.46
N PRO A 130 1.93 -3.18 9.79
CA PRO A 130 1.92 -4.18 10.85
C PRO A 130 2.93 -5.30 10.58
N GLY A 131 3.75 -5.64 11.59
CA GLY A 131 4.76 -6.69 11.46
C GLY A 131 5.99 -6.33 10.60
N CYS A 132 6.11 -5.08 10.16
CA CYS A 132 7.35 -4.57 9.54
C CYS A 132 7.92 -3.33 10.25
N HIS A 133 7.05 -2.46 10.78
CA HIS A 133 7.51 -1.22 11.37
C HIS A 133 8.41 -1.43 12.58
N ILE A 134 9.40 -0.54 12.72
CA ILE A 134 10.33 -0.50 13.84
C ILE A 134 9.64 0.21 15.01
N ASP A 135 9.64 -0.40 16.18
CA ASP A 135 9.06 0.11 17.43
C ASP A 135 10.08 0.09 18.57
N ASP A 136 11.19 0.81 18.37
CA ASP A 136 12.32 0.86 19.31
C ASP A 136 12.50 2.24 19.97
N GLY A 137 11.59 3.18 19.73
CA GLY A 137 11.68 4.55 20.23
C GLY A 137 12.78 5.38 19.59
N THR A 138 13.45 4.88 18.54
CA THR A 138 14.49 5.62 17.81
C THR A 138 13.89 6.56 16.76
N LYS A 139 14.76 7.35 16.09
CA LYS A 139 14.38 8.17 14.93
C LYS A 139 13.74 7.36 13.79
N PHE A 140 13.96 6.04 13.77
CA PHE A 140 13.40 5.12 12.78
C PHE A 140 12.08 4.48 13.21
N SER A 141 11.50 4.91 14.33
CA SER A 141 10.19 4.42 14.74
C SER A 141 9.13 4.70 13.68
N GLY A 142 8.41 3.65 13.27
CA GLY A 142 7.41 3.70 12.19
C GLY A 142 7.94 3.43 10.78
N TYR A 143 9.26 3.39 10.56
CA TYR A 143 9.85 2.94 9.30
C TYR A 143 9.84 1.43 9.19
N CYS A 144 9.92 0.91 7.97
CA CYS A 144 9.95 -0.53 7.67
C CYS A 144 11.19 -0.86 6.85
N ARG A 145 12.02 -1.83 7.27
CA ARG A 145 13.19 -2.25 6.47
C ARG A 145 12.73 -2.83 5.13
N LEU A 146 13.38 -2.46 4.02
CA LEU A 146 13.03 -2.95 2.67
C LEU A 146 13.01 -4.48 2.61
N ARG A 147 14.02 -5.14 3.20
CA ARG A 147 14.10 -6.62 3.29
C ARG A 147 12.88 -7.21 4.00
N ASN A 148 12.41 -6.58 5.07
CA ASN A 148 11.24 -7.03 5.81
C ASN A 148 9.96 -6.86 4.98
N LEU A 149 9.79 -5.72 4.29
CA LEU A 149 8.62 -5.49 3.44
C LEU A 149 8.52 -6.51 2.31
N VAL A 150 9.64 -6.78 1.65
CA VAL A 150 9.74 -7.80 0.58
C VAL A 150 9.38 -9.18 1.12
N ARG A 151 9.87 -9.52 2.31
CA ARG A 151 9.57 -10.81 2.98
C ARG A 151 8.08 -10.96 3.28
N ILE A 152 7.45 -9.97 3.90
CA ILE A 152 6.03 -10.05 4.26
C ILE A 152 5.11 -9.97 3.04
N SER A 153 5.56 -9.32 1.97
CA SER A 153 4.77 -9.15 0.73
C SER A 153 4.95 -10.28 -0.28
N ARG A 154 5.79 -11.29 0.01
CA ARG A 154 6.10 -12.39 -0.93
C ARG A 154 4.87 -13.09 -1.51
N TYR A 155 3.83 -13.27 -0.69
CA TYR A 155 2.60 -13.96 -1.07
C TYR A 155 1.50 -13.03 -1.59
N SER A 156 1.61 -11.72 -1.39
CA SER A 156 0.66 -10.71 -1.88
C SER A 156 0.99 -10.18 -3.27
N THR A 157 2.22 -10.41 -3.77
CA THR A 157 2.64 -9.92 -5.09
C THR A 157 2.30 -10.87 -6.24
N LEU A 158 2.02 -10.29 -7.42
CA LEU A 158 1.80 -10.99 -8.69
C LEU A 158 2.77 -10.49 -9.78
N PHE A 159 4.00 -10.16 -9.39
CA PHE A 159 5.07 -9.74 -10.29
C PHE A 159 6.04 -10.91 -10.56
N PRO A 160 6.67 -11.03 -11.75
CA PRO A 160 6.47 -10.22 -12.96
C PRO A 160 5.16 -10.59 -13.71
N ILE A 161 4.92 -9.97 -14.86
CA ILE A 161 3.68 -10.11 -15.66
C ILE A 161 3.31 -11.58 -15.94
N ALA A 162 4.31 -12.44 -16.14
CA ALA A 162 4.12 -13.87 -16.38
C ALA A 162 3.42 -14.57 -15.21
N ARG A 163 3.75 -14.18 -13.96
CA ARG A 163 3.13 -14.72 -12.74
C ARG A 163 1.66 -14.31 -12.67
N ARG A 164 1.35 -13.03 -12.93
CA ARG A 164 -0.03 -12.54 -13.01
C ARG A 164 -0.82 -13.30 -14.06
N ASN A 165 -0.29 -13.37 -15.28
CA ASN A 165 -0.96 -14.04 -16.40
C ASN A 165 -1.22 -15.52 -16.10
N LYS A 166 -0.30 -16.22 -15.43
CA LYS A 166 -0.50 -17.61 -15.00
C LYS A 166 -1.69 -17.75 -14.04
N VAL A 167 -1.85 -16.83 -13.09
CA VAL A 167 -2.97 -16.83 -12.13
C VAL A 167 -4.29 -16.44 -12.80
N CYS A 168 -4.25 -15.54 -13.78
CA CYS A 168 -5.43 -15.08 -14.51
C CYS A 168 -5.88 -16.01 -15.65
N LYS A 169 -5.23 -17.16 -15.86
CA LYS A 169 -5.73 -18.16 -16.79
C LYS A 169 -7.01 -18.75 -16.22
N ILE A 170 -8.14 -18.35 -16.78
CA ILE A 170 -9.41 -19.04 -16.58
C ILE A 170 -9.28 -20.37 -17.31
N GLU A 171 -9.23 -21.48 -16.57
CA GLU A 171 -9.54 -22.77 -17.16
C GLU A 171 -10.98 -22.68 -17.66
N ARG A 172 -11.17 -22.56 -18.97
CA ARG A 172 -12.47 -22.83 -19.57
C ARG A 172 -12.75 -24.29 -19.27
N LYS A 173 -13.55 -24.56 -18.24
CA LYS A 173 -14.27 -25.83 -18.18
C LYS A 173 -15.17 -25.83 -19.40
N GLU A 174 -14.85 -26.67 -20.37
CA GLU A 174 -15.80 -27.03 -21.43
C GLU A 174 -17.05 -27.56 -20.71
N ILE A 175 -18.17 -26.88 -20.95
CA ILE A 175 -19.51 -27.30 -20.51
C ILE A 175 -20.10 -28.11 -21.66
#